data_AF-A0A973B3K5-F1
#
_entry.id   AF-A0A973B3K5-F1
#
_cell.length_a   1.000
_cell.length_b   1.000
_cell.length_c   1.000
_cell.angle_alpha   90.00
_cell.angle_beta   90.00
_cell.angle_gamma   90.00
#
_symmetry.space_group_name_H-M   'P 1'
#
loop_
_entity.id
_entity.type
_entity.pdbx_description
1 polymer ?
#
loop_
_entity_poly.entity_id
_entity_poly.type
_entity_poly.pdbx_seq_one_letter_code
_entity_poly.pdbx_strand_id
1 'polypeptide(L)' 'LPDFLRDVSKTKFEGEIITNIEMETAAYYAFSASLGHEMISLNAILANRLTHEFSKNPESQIKQLIELTLDLIA' A
#
# COMPACT_ATOMS: atom_id res chain seq x y z
N LEU A 1 -19.95 4.46 6.32
CA LEU A 1 -19.56 5.49 5.33
C LEU A 1 -19.78 4.92 3.93
N PRO A 2 -20.90 5.22 3.27
CA PRO A 2 -21.22 4.67 1.94
C PRO A 2 -20.22 5.08 0.85
N ASP A 3 -19.60 6.27 0.98
CA ASP A 3 -18.67 6.82 -0.02
C ASP A 3 -17.19 6.77 0.41
N PHE A 4 -16.85 6.00 1.45
CA PHE A 4 -15.51 6.03 2.08
C PHE A 4 -14.34 5.95 1.08
N LEU A 5 -14.35 4.96 0.19
CA LEU A 5 -13.25 4.77 -0.77
C LEU A 5 -13.15 5.94 -1.76
N ARG A 6 -14.28 6.54 -2.11
CA ARG A 6 -14.34 7.68 -3.03
C ARG A 6 -13.80 8.93 -2.36
N ASP A 7 -14.15 9.15 -1.10
CA ASP A 7 -13.69 10.28 -0.31
C ASP A 7 -12.17 10.19 -0.08
N VAL A 8 -11.67 9.01 0.30
CA VAL A 8 -10.23 8.77 0.47
C VAL A 8 -9.47 9.02 -0.84
N SER A 9 -9.96 8.50 -1.98
CA SER A 9 -9.28 8.68 -3.28
C SER A 9 -9.14 10.14 -3.74
N LYS A 10 -9.98 11.04 -3.23
CA LYS A 10 -9.95 12.48 -3.54
C LYS A 10 -9.22 13.31 -2.49
N THR A 11 -9.00 12.73 -1.32
CA THR A 11 -8.39 13.43 -0.20
C THR A 11 -6.90 13.57 -0.46
N LYS A 12 -6.37 14.77 -0.18
CA LYS A 12 -4.95 15.00 -0.09
C LYS A 12 -4.56 15.20 1.36
N PHE A 13 -3.53 14.49 1.80
CA PHE A 13 -2.92 14.68 3.11
C PHE A 13 -1.57 15.36 2.90
N GLU A 14 -1.41 16.56 3.46
CA GLU A 14 -0.19 17.37 3.29
C GLU A 14 0.22 17.61 1.82
N GLY A 15 -0.75 17.62 0.91
CA GLY A 15 -0.54 17.78 -0.53
C GLY A 15 -0.37 16.47 -1.30
N GLU A 16 -0.12 15.35 -0.61
CA GLU A 16 0.04 14.01 -1.18
C GLU A 16 -1.28 13.25 -1.27
N ILE A 17 -1.38 12.34 -2.24
CA ILE A 17 -2.57 11.50 -2.44
C ILE A 17 -2.46 10.20 -1.64
N ILE A 18 -3.59 9.71 -1.14
CA ILE A 18 -3.66 8.39 -0.52
C ILE A 18 -3.70 7.32 -1.63
N THR A 19 -2.73 6.41 -1.64
CA THR A 19 -2.50 5.47 -2.74
C THR A 19 -3.19 4.11 -2.56
N ASN A 20 -3.33 3.63 -1.33
CA ASN A 20 -3.95 2.34 -1.02
C ASN A 20 -4.61 2.31 0.37
N ILE A 21 -5.35 1.24 0.64
CA ILE A 21 -5.92 0.92 1.95
C ILE A 21 -5.53 -0.53 2.28
N GLU A 22 -4.90 -0.72 3.44
CA GLU A 22 -4.47 -2.01 4.00
C GLU A 22 -4.60 -1.94 5.53
N MET A 23 -4.11 -2.96 6.27
CA MET A 23 -4.42 -3.10 7.69
C MET A 23 -3.19 -3.16 8.62
N GLU A 24 -1.97 -3.21 8.09
CA GLU A 24 -0.77 -3.57 8.84
C GLU A 24 0.26 -2.43 8.93
N THR A 25 0.37 -1.63 7.88
CA THR A 25 1.47 -0.67 7.66
C THR A 25 1.55 0.38 8.75
N ALA A 26 0.41 0.91 9.20
CA ALA A 26 0.36 1.90 10.27
C ALA A 26 0.96 1.37 11.60
N ALA A 27 0.66 0.10 11.94
CA ALA A 27 1.20 -0.51 13.15
C ALA A 27 2.71 -0.76 13.04
N TYR A 28 3.18 -1.22 11.86
CA TYR A 28 4.62 -1.43 11.64
C TYR A 28 5.42 -0.13 11.72
N TYR A 29 4.96 0.96 11.09
CA TYR A 29 5.63 2.27 11.22
C TYR A 29 5.63 2.78 12.67
N ALA A 30 4.53 2.59 13.42
CA ALA A 30 4.48 2.99 14.82
C ALA A 30 5.51 2.21 15.66
N PHE A 31 5.65 0.90 15.45
CA PHE A 31 6.63 0.08 16.16
C PHE A 31 8.06 0.38 15.72
N SER A 32 8.33 0.54 14.43
CA SER A 32 9.68 0.84 13.96
C SER A 32 10.18 2.19 14.50
N ALA A 33 9.32 3.21 14.47
CA ALA A 33 9.63 4.51 15.07
C ALA A 33 9.89 4.40 16.59
N SER A 34 9.08 3.59 17.30
CA SER A 34 9.25 3.40 18.75
C SER A 34 10.52 2.64 19.12
N LEU A 35 10.97 1.72 18.27
CA LEU A 35 12.14 0.87 18.51
C LEU A 35 13.44 1.42 17.87
N GLY A 36 13.37 2.53 17.14
CA GLY A 36 14.52 3.13 16.45
C GLY A 36 14.95 2.36 15.21
N HIS A 37 14.02 1.66 14.55
CA HIS A 37 14.26 0.94 13.31
C HIS A 37 13.78 1.74 12.09
N GLU A 38 14.56 1.66 11.01
CA GLU A 38 14.10 2.09 9.69
C GLU A 38 13.09 1.07 9.14
N MET A 39 12.07 1.56 8.43
CA MET A 39 11.00 0.73 7.91
C MET A 39 10.52 1.29 6.58
N ILE A 40 10.25 0.39 5.63
CA ILE A 40 9.55 0.68 4.39
C ILE A 40 8.44 -0.36 4.15
N SER A 41 7.27 0.09 3.69
CA SER A 41 6.14 -0.77 3.29
C SER A 41 5.96 -0.72 1.78
N LEU A 42 5.83 -1.89 1.15
CA LEU A 42 5.63 -2.06 -0.28
C LEU A 42 4.36 -2.89 -0.51
N ASN A 43 3.44 -2.38 -1.34
CA ASN A 43 2.11 -2.97 -1.51
C ASN A 43 1.81 -3.28 -2.98
N ALA A 44 1.40 -4.52 -3.28
CA ALA A 44 0.90 -4.88 -4.59
C ALA A 44 -0.59 -4.54 -4.70
N ILE A 45 -0.95 -3.62 -5.59
CA ILE A 45 -2.36 -3.25 -5.80
C ILE A 45 -3.03 -4.29 -6.69
N LEU A 46 -3.75 -5.23 -6.06
CA LEU A 46 -4.43 -6.32 -6.76
C LEU A 46 -5.86 -5.99 -7.20
N ALA A 47 -6.46 -4.95 -6.63
CA ALA A 47 -7.84 -4.58 -6.94
C ALA A 47 -8.04 -3.07 -6.80
N ASN A 48 -8.63 -2.45 -7.82
CA ASN A 48 -9.21 -1.13 -7.75
C ASN A 48 -10.71 -1.27 -7.45
N ARG A 49 -11.08 -1.07 -6.19
CA ARG A 49 -12.45 -1.23 -5.71
C ARG A 49 -13.40 -0.13 -6.20
N LEU A 50 -12.89 1.01 -6.66
CA LEU A 50 -13.73 2.08 -7.22
C LEU A 50 -14.15 1.78 -8.66
N THR A 51 -13.24 1.21 -9.46
CA THR A 51 -13.50 0.82 -10.84
C THR A 51 -13.99 -0.62 -10.98
N HIS A 52 -13.98 -1.41 -9.89
CA HIS A 52 -14.22 -2.85 -9.88
C HIS A 52 -13.26 -3.64 -10.78
N GLU A 53 -12.05 -3.12 -10.98
CA GLU A 53 -11.01 -3.79 -11.75
C GLU A 53 -10.12 -4.62 -10.85
N PHE A 54 -9.89 -5.86 -11.23
CA PHE A 54 -9.04 -6.80 -10.52
C PHE A 54 -7.84 -7.16 -11.38
N SER A 55 -6.69 -7.38 -10.75
CA SER A 55 -5.49 -7.84 -11.43
C SER A 55 -5.79 -9.17 -12.14
N LYS A 56 -5.47 -9.23 -13.43
CA LYS A 56 -5.62 -10.44 -14.25
C LYS A 56 -4.58 -11.50 -13.92
N ASN A 57 -3.47 -11.10 -13.30
CA ASN A 57 -2.37 -11.98 -12.95
C ASN A 57 -1.73 -11.56 -11.61
N PRO A 58 -2.46 -11.74 -10.49
CA PRO A 58 -2.02 -11.27 -9.17
C PRO A 58 -0.73 -11.94 -8.72
N GLU A 59 -0.55 -13.23 -9.03
CA GLU A 59 0.66 -13.98 -8.66
C GLU A 59 1.92 -13.38 -9.27
N SER A 60 1.88 -13.06 -10.57
CA SER A 60 3.02 -12.42 -11.24
C SER A 60 3.33 -11.04 -10.66
N GLN A 61 2.30 -10.26 -10.30
CA GLN A 61 2.49 -8.92 -9.72
C GLN A 61 3.12 -8.99 -8.33
N ILE A 62 2.69 -9.95 -7.50
CA ILE A 62 3.29 -10.22 -6.19
C ILE A 62 4.75 -10.66 -6.36
N LYS A 63 5.03 -11.56 -7.31
CA LYS A 63 6.39 -12.03 -7.58
C LYS A 63 7.33 -10.88 -7.95
N GLN A 64 6.90 -9.99 -8.84
CA GLN A 64 7.68 -8.80 -9.23
C GLN A 64 7.93 -7.88 -8.03
N LEU A 65 6.96 -7.70 -7.13
CA LEU A 65 7.14 -6.91 -5.93
C LEU A 65 8.17 -7.54 -4.98
N ILE A 66 8.15 -8.86 -4.84
CA ILE A 66 9.14 -9.59 -4.03
C ILE A 66 10.55 -9.38 -4.61
N GLU A 67 10.73 -9.57 -5.92
CA GLU A 67 12.01 -9.35 -6.60
C GLU A 67 12.49 -7.89 -6.39
N LEU A 68 11.62 -6.90 -6.62
CA LEU A 68 11.91 -5.49 -6.36
C LEU A 68 12.31 -5.24 -4.90
N THR A 69 11.60 -5.85 -3.95
CA THR A 69 11.87 -5.66 -2.52
C THR A 69 13.24 -6.19 -2.15
N LEU A 70 13.60 -7.37 -2.64
CA LEU A 70 14.91 -7.97 -2.41
C LEU A 70 16.03 -7.11 -3.01
N ASP A 71 15.84 -6.59 -4.22
CA ASP A 71 16.81 -5.69 -4.87
C ASP A 71 16.99 -4.36 -4.13
N LEU A 72 15.97 -3.88 -3.42
CA LEU A 72 16.03 -2.63 -2.63
C LEU A 72 16.77 -2.80 -1.30
N ILE A 73 16.80 -4.00 -0.71
CA ILE A 73 17.33 -4.24 0.64
C ILE A 73 18.60 -5.11 0.68
N ALA A 74 18.98 -5.74 -0.44
CA ALA A 74 20.22 -6.50 -0.58
C ALA A 74 21.44 -5.58 -0.68
#